data_AF-A0A972UP45-F1
#
_entry.id   AF-A0A972UP45-F1
#
_cell.length_a   1.000
_cell.length_b   1.000
_cell.length_c   1.000
_cell.angle_alpha   90.00
_cell.angle_beta   90.00
_cell.angle_gamma   90.00
#
_symmetry.space_group_name_H-M   'P 1'
#
loop_
_entity.id
_entity.type
_entity.pdbx_description
1 polymer ?
#
loop_
_entity_poly.entity_id
_entity_poly.type
_entity_poly.pdbx_seq_one_letter_code
_entity_poly.pdbx_strand_id
1 'polypeptide(L)'
;MVSELSRRDILRAAKGLALATPFFGLAACDGEDLPLGISSFSGATMGTSYNVKIMDPPSNMGRVALKLAIDRILNTVNVQMSNWRADSEISAFNKAASPSWVAISHDTLSVIDEALRISRLSGGAFDPTIGPLVDLWGFGPLFDRRRIPPKSQIAKALGTTGFQHIRTKSSQPAAAK
;
A
#
# COMPACT_ATOMS: atom_id res chain seq x y z
N MET A 1 33.88 56.88 15.45
CA MET A 1 33.91 55.95 14.30
C MET A 1 33.78 54.56 14.87
N VAL A 2 32.63 53.93 14.66
CA VAL A 2 32.11 52.80 15.44
C VAL A 2 32.79 51.52 14.94
N SER A 3 33.57 50.87 15.81
CA SER A 3 34.17 49.56 15.53
C SER A 3 33.11 48.47 15.62
N GLU A 4 32.92 47.74 14.53
CA GLU A 4 31.96 46.66 14.38
C GLU A 4 32.19 45.54 15.39
N LEU A 5 31.15 45.24 16.18
CA LEU A 5 31.09 44.06 17.03
C LEU A 5 30.86 42.83 16.15
N SER A 6 31.78 41.86 16.21
CA SER A 6 31.70 40.61 15.46
C SER A 6 30.66 39.68 16.09
N ARG A 7 29.93 38.92 15.26
CA ARG A 7 28.93 37.91 15.68
C ARG A 7 29.47 36.88 16.70
N ARG A 8 30.80 36.73 16.80
CA ARG A 8 31.47 35.82 17.74
C ARG A 8 31.50 36.34 19.18
N ASP A 9 31.41 37.66 19.40
CA ASP A 9 31.45 38.26 20.73
C ASP A 9 30.08 38.16 21.42
N ILE A 10 28.99 38.24 20.64
CA ILE A 10 27.61 38.05 21.11
C ILE A 10 27.41 36.63 21.66
N LEU A 11 28.10 35.63 21.10
CA LEU A 11 27.94 34.23 21.50
C LEU A 11 28.69 33.84 22.79
N ARG A 12 29.54 34.72 23.35
CA ARG A 12 30.25 34.44 24.62
C ARG A 12 29.59 35.06 25.85
N ALA A 13 28.70 36.03 25.69
CA ALA A 13 28.05 36.73 26.81
C ALA A 13 26.77 36.05 27.35
N ALA A 14 26.25 35.02 26.68
CA ALA A 14 25.02 34.32 27.09
C ALA A 14 25.27 33.00 27.86
N LYS A 15 26.45 32.82 28.45
CA LYS A 15 26.71 31.75 29.42
C LYS A 15 26.31 32.22 30.82
N GLY A 16 25.01 32.34 31.05
CA GLY A 16 24.47 32.74 32.34
C GLY A 16 23.01 32.38 32.45
N LEU A 17 22.71 31.46 33.39
CA LEU A 17 21.39 31.12 33.90
C LEU A 17 20.53 30.17 33.04
N ALA A 18 20.86 28.88 33.10
CA ALA A 18 19.93 27.82 32.72
C ALA A 18 18.99 27.50 33.90
N LEU A 19 17.81 28.12 33.93
CA LEU A 19 16.68 27.57 34.70
C LEU A 19 16.21 26.30 33.98
N ALA A 20 16.37 25.16 34.63
CA ALA A 20 15.77 23.90 34.21
C ALA A 20 14.24 24.04 34.29
N THR A 21 13.61 24.33 33.15
CA THR A 21 12.15 24.33 33.02
C THR A 21 11.74 22.92 32.64
N PRO A 22 10.94 22.19 33.44
CA PRO A 22 10.50 20.86 33.06
C PRO A 22 9.56 21.00 31.86
N PHE A 23 10.02 20.50 30.71
CA PHE A 23 9.21 20.35 29.51
C PHE A 23 8.17 19.26 29.80
N PHE A 24 7.03 19.67 30.36
CA PHE A 24 5.85 18.83 30.48
C PHE A 24 5.34 18.57 29.06
N GLY A 25 5.73 17.43 28.50
CA GLY A 25 5.17 16.92 27.26
C GLY A 25 3.71 16.55 27.46
N LEU A 26 2.81 17.45 27.10
CA LEU A 26 1.43 17.07 26.78
C LEU A 26 1.46 16.35 25.43
N ALA A 27 1.74 15.06 25.46
CA ALA A 27 1.39 14.16 24.37
C ALA A 27 -0.13 13.91 24.43
N ALA A 28 -0.92 14.92 24.08
CA ALA A 28 -2.33 14.75 23.77
C ALA A 28 -2.43 14.45 22.26
N CYS A 29 -2.19 13.20 21.89
CA CYS A 29 -2.56 12.70 20.57
C CYS A 29 -4.00 12.20 20.65
N ASP A 30 -4.90 12.94 19.99
CA ASP A 30 -6.29 12.66 19.63
C ASP A 30 -6.84 11.28 20.04
N GLY A 31 -7.57 11.29 21.15
CA GLY A 31 -8.59 10.31 21.48
C GLY A 31 -9.93 11.04 21.58
N GLU A 32 -10.46 11.53 20.46
CA GLU A 32 -11.87 11.94 20.41
C GLU A 32 -12.72 10.68 20.59
N ASP A 33 -13.19 10.47 21.83
CA ASP A 33 -14.23 9.51 22.14
C ASP A 33 -15.51 9.93 21.39
N LEU A 34 -15.73 9.30 20.23
CA LEU A 34 -16.97 9.39 19.47
C LEU A 34 -18.16 8.97 20.36
N PRO A 35 -19.39 9.40 20.03
CA PRO A 35 -20.56 9.18 20.88
C PRO A 35 -20.70 7.71 21.29
N LEU A 36 -21.10 7.49 22.55
CA LEU A 36 -21.33 6.22 23.24
C LEU A 36 -21.47 5.01 22.29
N GLY A 37 -20.47 4.12 22.30
CA GLY A 37 -20.50 2.83 21.60
C GLY A 37 -19.68 2.75 20.30
N ILE A 38 -19.14 3.85 19.76
CA ILE A 38 -18.35 3.80 18.51
C ILE A 38 -16.84 3.81 18.78
N SER A 39 -16.13 2.80 18.29
CA SER A 39 -14.67 2.78 18.21
C SER A 39 -14.18 3.06 16.79
N SER A 40 -13.24 4.00 16.66
CA SER A 40 -12.61 4.35 15.38
C SER A 40 -11.15 3.92 15.36
N PHE A 41 -10.72 3.36 14.23
CA PHE A 41 -9.37 2.91 13.96
C PHE A 41 -8.89 3.50 12.63
N SER A 42 -7.64 3.94 12.59
CA SER A 42 -7.02 4.43 11.37
C SER A 42 -5.58 3.96 11.28
N GLY A 43 -5.05 3.98 10.07
CA GLY A 43 -3.67 3.61 9.80
C GLY A 43 -3.32 3.81 8.33
N ALA A 44 -2.07 3.49 7.97
CA ALA A 44 -1.60 3.53 6.60
C ALA A 44 -1.42 2.11 6.06
N THR A 45 -1.79 1.89 4.80
CA THR A 45 -1.57 0.62 4.09
C THR A 45 -1.72 0.84 2.58
N MET A 46 -1.08 0.00 1.75
CA MET A 46 -1.26 0.00 0.29
C MET A 46 -1.07 1.38 -0.39
N GLY A 47 -0.16 2.21 0.15
CA GLY A 47 0.09 3.56 -0.37
C GLY A 47 -0.98 4.61 -0.04
N THR A 48 -1.91 4.30 0.85
CA THR A 48 -2.98 5.20 1.30
C THR A 48 -3.25 5.01 2.81
N SER A 49 -4.33 5.60 3.32
CA SER A 49 -4.84 5.39 4.68
C SER A 49 -6.16 4.64 4.69
N TYR A 50 -6.47 4.02 5.83
CA TYR A 50 -7.76 3.40 6.10
C TYR A 50 -8.45 4.08 7.30
N ASN A 51 -9.77 3.99 7.33
CA ASN A 51 -10.60 4.33 8.48
C ASN A 51 -11.65 3.24 8.71
N VAL A 52 -11.69 2.67 9.91
CA VAL A 52 -12.66 1.65 10.32
C VAL A 52 -13.40 2.18 11.53
N LYS A 53 -14.74 2.21 11.46
CA LYS A 53 -15.61 2.56 12.58
C LYS A 53 -16.46 1.36 12.94
N ILE A 54 -16.45 0.99 14.22
CA ILE A 54 -17.17 -0.16 14.75
C ILE A 54 -18.12 0.36 15.82
N MET A 55 -19.42 0.12 15.62
CA MET A 55 -20.44 0.30 16.65
C MET A 55 -20.46 -0.96 17.52
N ASP A 56 -20.48 -0.77 18.84
CA ASP A 56 -20.49 -1.82 19.85
C ASP A 56 -19.40 -2.87 19.64
N PRO A 57 -18.11 -2.48 19.74
CA PRO A 57 -17.00 -3.39 19.49
C PRO A 57 -17.05 -4.61 20.43
N PRO A 58 -16.51 -5.76 20.00
CA PRO A 58 -16.52 -6.98 20.80
C PRO A 58 -15.97 -6.75 22.21
N SER A 59 -16.78 -7.03 23.23
CA SER A 59 -16.41 -6.80 24.63
C SER A 59 -15.25 -7.67 25.11
N ASN A 60 -14.98 -8.77 24.41
CA ASN A 60 -13.88 -9.69 24.69
C ASN A 60 -12.53 -9.27 24.07
N MET A 61 -12.47 -8.19 23.28
CA MET A 61 -11.22 -7.63 22.75
C MET A 61 -11.07 -6.15 23.08
N GLY A 62 -9.97 -5.81 23.76
CA GLY A 62 -9.59 -4.41 23.94
C GLY A 62 -9.27 -3.72 22.61
N ARG A 63 -9.38 -2.38 22.59
CA ARG A 63 -9.09 -1.55 21.41
C ARG A 63 -7.75 -1.89 20.74
N VAL A 64 -6.69 -2.12 21.53
CA VAL A 64 -5.36 -2.48 21.00
C VAL A 64 -5.40 -3.81 20.24
N ALA A 65 -6.07 -4.83 20.79
CA ALA A 65 -6.19 -6.13 20.14
C ALA A 65 -6.98 -6.03 18.81
N LEU A 66 -8.06 -5.25 18.78
CA LEU A 66 -8.82 -4.98 17.56
C LEU A 66 -7.97 -4.27 16.50
N LYS A 67 -7.22 -3.25 16.88
CA LYS A 67 -6.31 -2.55 15.97
C LYS A 67 -5.27 -3.50 15.37
N LEU A 68 -4.64 -4.35 16.19
CA LEU A 68 -3.67 -5.33 15.73
C LEU A 68 -4.31 -6.37 14.80
N ALA A 69 -5.55 -6.79 15.06
CA ALA A 69 -6.28 -7.69 14.18
C ALA A 69 -6.56 -7.05 12.81
N ILE A 70 -7.02 -5.78 12.79
CA ILE A 70 -7.25 -5.01 11.55
C ILE A 70 -5.95 -4.89 10.76
N ASP A 71 -4.87 -4.43 11.41
CA ASP A 71 -3.56 -4.27 10.76
C ASP A 71 -3.04 -5.60 10.20
N ARG A 72 -3.24 -6.70 10.92
CA ARG A 72 -2.82 -8.04 10.48
C ARG A 72 -3.55 -8.46 9.21
N ILE A 73 -4.88 -8.28 9.14
CA ILE A 73 -5.67 -8.60 7.95
C ILE A 73 -5.19 -7.77 6.76
N LEU A 74 -5.04 -6.46 6.93
CA LEU A 74 -4.56 -5.57 5.87
C LEU A 74 -3.14 -5.90 5.42
N ASN A 75 -2.27 -6.32 6.34
CA ASN A 75 -0.92 -6.77 6.01
C ASN A 75 -0.93 -8.10 5.24
N THR A 76 -1.80 -9.05 5.59
CA THR A 76 -1.99 -10.30 4.82
C THR A 76 -2.33 -9.99 3.36
N VAL A 77 -3.28 -9.08 3.12
CA VAL A 77 -3.63 -8.66 1.75
C VAL A 77 -2.44 -8.02 1.03
N ASN A 78 -1.60 -7.24 1.72
CA ASN A 78 -0.39 -6.70 1.09
C ASN A 78 0.62 -7.78 0.69
N VAL A 79 0.88 -8.74 1.59
CA VAL A 79 1.79 -9.86 1.32
C VAL A 79 1.25 -10.72 0.17
N GLN A 80 -0.06 -10.85 0.02
CA GLN A 80 -0.64 -11.58 -1.10
C GLN A 80 -0.63 -10.76 -2.41
N MET A 81 -1.12 -9.53 -2.38
CA MET A 81 -1.62 -8.86 -3.59
C MET A 81 -0.91 -7.55 -3.97
N SER A 82 0.05 -7.07 -3.18
CA SER A 82 0.75 -5.83 -3.51
C SER A 82 1.69 -6.00 -4.71
N ASN A 83 1.47 -5.25 -5.78
CA ASN A 83 2.39 -5.16 -6.91
C ASN A 83 3.68 -4.37 -6.59
N TRP A 84 3.73 -3.65 -5.46
CA TRP A 84 4.90 -2.88 -5.01
C TRP A 84 5.87 -3.71 -4.16
N ARG A 85 5.39 -4.81 -3.58
CA ARG A 85 6.19 -5.72 -2.75
C ARG A 85 6.84 -6.79 -3.60
N ALA A 86 8.17 -6.87 -3.57
CA ALA A 86 8.90 -7.86 -4.37
C ALA A 86 8.65 -9.31 -3.93
N ASP A 87 8.21 -9.51 -2.68
CA ASP A 87 7.94 -10.78 -2.01
C ASP A 87 6.45 -11.17 -1.98
N SER A 88 5.58 -10.45 -2.70
CA SER A 88 4.16 -10.80 -2.75
C SER A 88 3.84 -11.97 -3.69
N GLU A 89 2.71 -12.64 -3.46
CA GLU A 89 2.23 -13.69 -4.36
C GLU A 89 2.02 -13.16 -5.79
N ILE A 90 1.42 -11.97 -5.93
CA ILE A 90 1.22 -11.31 -7.24
C ILE A 90 2.56 -10.99 -7.90
N SER A 91 3.56 -10.49 -7.16
CA SER A 91 4.89 -10.24 -7.73
C SER A 91 5.59 -11.54 -8.16
N ALA A 92 5.43 -12.62 -7.40
CA ALA A 92 5.94 -13.94 -7.77
C ALA A 92 5.26 -14.45 -9.06
N PHE A 93 3.94 -14.33 -9.16
CA PHE A 93 3.17 -14.66 -10.36
C PHE A 93 3.60 -13.82 -11.57
N ASN A 94 3.82 -12.51 -11.39
CA ASN A 94 4.26 -11.61 -12.45
C ASN A 94 5.69 -11.95 -12.95
N LYS A 95 6.57 -12.45 -12.09
CA LYS A 95 7.94 -12.86 -12.45
C LYS A 95 8.02 -14.27 -13.06
N ALA A 96 7.06 -15.14 -12.79
CA ALA A 96 7.08 -16.51 -13.30
C ALA A 96 7.06 -16.54 -14.84
N ALA A 97 7.82 -17.49 -15.41
CA ALA A 97 7.85 -17.73 -16.85
C ALA A 97 6.51 -18.28 -17.34
N SER A 98 6.07 -17.85 -18.52
CA SER A 98 4.90 -18.42 -19.18
C SER A 98 5.32 -19.59 -20.10
N PRO A 99 4.58 -20.71 -20.15
CA PRO A 99 3.42 -21.05 -19.32
C PRO A 99 3.84 -21.82 -18.05
N SER A 100 3.61 -21.24 -16.86
CA SER A 100 3.82 -21.91 -15.57
C SER A 100 2.66 -21.68 -14.63
N TRP A 101 2.28 -22.74 -13.90
CA TRP A 101 1.36 -22.63 -12.78
C TRP A 101 2.11 -22.15 -11.54
N VAL A 102 1.58 -21.12 -10.89
CA VAL A 102 2.11 -20.56 -9.64
C VAL A 102 1.08 -20.82 -8.56
N ALA A 103 1.50 -21.46 -7.48
CA ALA A 103 0.67 -21.64 -6.30
C ALA A 103 0.40 -20.27 -5.65
N ILE A 104 -0.86 -20.05 -5.26
CA ILE A 104 -1.32 -18.81 -4.64
C ILE A 104 -2.25 -19.15 -3.48
N SER A 105 -2.55 -18.18 -2.62
CA SER A 105 -3.57 -18.36 -1.58
C SER A 105 -4.99 -18.42 -2.16
N HIS A 106 -5.93 -18.95 -1.37
CA HIS A 106 -7.36 -18.94 -1.71
C HIS A 106 -7.90 -17.51 -1.85
N ASP A 107 -7.41 -16.55 -1.05
CA ASP A 107 -7.83 -15.16 -1.11
C ASP A 107 -7.40 -14.51 -2.44
N THR A 108 -6.12 -14.70 -2.83
CA THR A 108 -5.61 -14.24 -4.14
C THR A 108 -6.38 -14.87 -5.29
N LEU A 109 -6.65 -16.18 -5.21
CA LEU A 109 -7.44 -16.87 -6.22
C LEU A 109 -8.85 -16.27 -6.35
N SER A 110 -9.52 -16.00 -5.22
CA SER A 110 -10.87 -15.42 -5.21
C SER A 110 -10.91 -14.04 -5.88
N VAL A 111 -9.90 -13.20 -5.62
CA VAL A 111 -9.77 -11.88 -6.26
C VAL A 111 -9.47 -12.01 -7.75
N ILE A 112 -8.61 -12.95 -8.17
CA ILE A 112 -8.34 -13.21 -9.59
C ILE A 112 -9.61 -13.68 -10.30
N ASP A 113 -10.31 -14.67 -9.76
CA ASP A 113 -11.54 -15.21 -10.37
C ASP A 113 -12.61 -14.11 -10.53
N GLU A 114 -12.76 -13.25 -9.53
CA GLU A 114 -13.66 -12.10 -9.59
C GLU A 114 -13.21 -11.05 -10.60
N ALA A 115 -11.92 -10.73 -10.65
CA ALA A 115 -11.35 -9.83 -11.64
C ALA A 115 -11.62 -10.33 -13.08
N LEU A 116 -11.41 -11.63 -13.34
CA LEU A 116 -11.69 -12.25 -14.63
C LEU A 116 -13.20 -12.27 -14.95
N ARG A 117 -14.05 -12.43 -13.94
CA ARG A 117 -15.51 -12.33 -14.10
C ARG A 117 -15.91 -10.91 -14.51
N ILE A 118 -15.38 -9.88 -13.86
CA ILE A 118 -15.63 -8.48 -14.19
C ILE A 118 -15.07 -8.15 -15.59
N SER A 119 -13.90 -8.67 -15.97
CA SER A 119 -13.37 -8.51 -17.33
C SER A 119 -14.33 -9.03 -18.40
N ARG A 120 -14.93 -10.21 -18.19
CA ARG A 120 -15.95 -10.75 -19.10
C ARG A 120 -17.21 -9.88 -19.14
N LEU A 121 -17.73 -9.48 -17.97
CA LEU A 121 -18.96 -8.67 -17.89
C LEU A 121 -18.82 -7.27 -18.50
N SER A 122 -17.62 -6.70 -18.42
CA SER A 122 -17.32 -5.37 -18.96
C SER A 122 -16.88 -5.39 -20.43
N GLY A 123 -16.87 -6.56 -21.09
CA GLY A 123 -16.36 -6.69 -22.45
C GLY A 123 -14.88 -6.34 -22.60
N GLY A 124 -14.09 -6.53 -21.53
CA GLY A 124 -12.66 -6.21 -21.49
C GLY A 124 -12.32 -4.77 -21.10
N ALA A 125 -13.31 -3.92 -20.75
CA ALA A 125 -13.03 -2.57 -20.26
C ALA A 125 -12.26 -2.57 -18.92
N PHE A 126 -12.50 -3.58 -18.08
CA PHE A 126 -11.65 -3.91 -16.94
C PHE A 126 -10.73 -5.10 -17.32
N ASP A 127 -9.41 -4.93 -17.23
CA ASP A 127 -8.46 -6.01 -17.46
C ASP A 127 -7.32 -5.95 -16.42
N PRO A 128 -7.20 -6.95 -15.52
CA PRO A 128 -6.17 -6.96 -14.48
C PRO A 128 -4.75 -7.22 -15.02
N THR A 129 -4.61 -7.56 -16.31
CA THR A 129 -3.33 -7.91 -16.94
C THR A 129 -2.60 -6.74 -17.58
N ILE A 130 -3.16 -5.52 -17.52
CA ILE A 130 -2.56 -4.30 -18.11
C ILE A 130 -1.30 -3.82 -17.36
N GLY A 131 -0.80 -4.56 -16.38
CA GLY A 131 0.40 -4.24 -15.60
C GLY A 131 1.59 -3.75 -16.44
N PRO A 132 1.98 -4.43 -17.54
CA PRO A 132 3.06 -3.97 -18.42
C PRO A 132 2.82 -2.58 -19.02
N LEU A 133 1.56 -2.22 -19.32
CA LEU A 133 1.21 -0.88 -19.80
C LEU A 133 1.26 0.13 -18.66
N VAL A 134 0.74 -0.22 -17.49
CA VAL A 134 0.77 0.63 -16.28
C VAL A 134 2.21 0.99 -15.92
N ASP A 135 3.12 0.00 -15.93
CA ASP A 135 4.55 0.21 -15.72
C ASP A 135 5.18 1.07 -16.83
N LEU A 136 4.89 0.77 -18.09
CA LEU A 136 5.43 1.51 -19.24
C LEU A 136 5.07 3.00 -19.21
N TRP A 137 3.88 3.35 -18.70
CA TRP A 137 3.42 4.73 -18.55
C TRP A 137 3.85 5.39 -17.22
N GLY A 138 4.57 4.67 -16.36
CA GLY A 138 5.10 5.20 -15.10
C GLY A 138 4.09 5.29 -13.96
N PHE A 139 2.99 4.53 -14.03
CA PHE A 139 1.99 4.43 -12.97
C PHE A 139 2.21 3.22 -12.03
N GLY A 140 3.15 2.34 -12.37
CA GLY A 140 3.50 1.17 -11.59
C GLY A 140 4.83 1.30 -10.83
N PRO A 141 5.26 0.22 -10.16
CA PRO A 141 6.51 0.18 -9.37
C PRO A 141 7.78 0.36 -10.21
N LEU A 142 7.74 0.03 -11.50
CA LEU A 142 8.86 0.23 -12.42
C LEU A 142 8.85 1.67 -12.93
N PHE A 143 9.18 2.61 -12.05
CA PHE A 143 9.26 4.02 -12.40
C PHE A 143 10.56 4.32 -13.16
N ASP A 144 10.46 4.43 -14.48
CA ASP A 144 11.41 5.21 -15.29
C ASP A 144 10.67 6.46 -15.79
N ARG A 145 11.39 7.58 -15.86
CA ARG A 145 10.90 8.96 -16.05
C ARG A 145 9.64 9.06 -16.92
N ARG A 146 8.70 9.93 -16.53
CA ARG A 146 7.47 10.24 -17.29
C ARG A 146 7.82 10.73 -18.71
N ARG A 147 7.85 9.80 -19.67
CA ARG A 147 8.05 10.05 -21.09
C ARG A 147 6.94 9.32 -21.83
N ILE A 148 6.47 9.92 -22.92
CA ILE A 148 5.56 9.24 -23.83
C ILE A 148 6.28 8.02 -24.42
N PRO A 149 5.79 6.78 -24.21
CA PRO A 149 6.44 5.60 -24.73
C PRO A 149 6.36 5.55 -26.27
N PRO A 150 7.41 5.11 -26.98
CA PRO A 150 7.33 4.83 -28.41
C PRO A 150 6.24 3.80 -28.73
N LYS A 151 5.58 3.95 -29.89
CA LYS A 151 4.54 3.02 -30.35
C LYS A 151 4.98 1.55 -30.37
N SER A 152 6.25 1.29 -30.66
CA SER A 152 6.83 -0.06 -30.64
C SER A 152 6.84 -0.70 -29.25
N GLN A 153 7.10 0.09 -28.20
CA GLN A 153 7.06 -0.40 -26.82
C GLN A 153 5.62 -0.66 -26.36
N ILE A 154 4.69 0.21 -26.77
CA ILE A 154 3.24 0.02 -26.51
C ILE A 154 2.75 -1.26 -27.18
N ALA A 155 3.07 -1.49 -28.45
CA ALA A 155 2.70 -2.71 -29.17
C ALA A 155 3.26 -3.98 -28.50
N LYS A 156 4.51 -3.93 -28.00
CA LYS A 156 5.11 -5.04 -27.26
C LYS A 156 4.36 -5.34 -25.96
N ALA A 157 4.02 -4.31 -25.18
CA ALA A 157 3.28 -4.47 -23.92
C ALA A 157 1.85 -4.98 -24.14
N LEU A 158 1.18 -4.52 -25.20
CA LEU A 158 -0.12 -5.03 -25.62
C LEU A 158 -0.06 -6.52 -25.98
N GLY A 159 1.01 -6.97 -26.65
CA GLY A 159 1.20 -8.38 -27.01
C GLY A 159 1.33 -9.35 -25.82
N THR A 160 1.56 -8.83 -24.61
CA THR A 160 1.62 -9.62 -23.37
C THR A 160 0.45 -9.35 -22.43
N THR A 161 -0.56 -8.61 -22.88
CA THR A 161 -1.77 -8.25 -22.13
C THR A 161 -2.94 -9.08 -22.63
N GLY A 162 -3.83 -9.47 -21.72
CA GLY A 162 -5.12 -10.07 -22.04
C GLY A 162 -5.61 -11.01 -20.94
N PHE A 163 -6.72 -10.66 -20.29
CA PHE A 163 -7.34 -11.48 -19.25
C PHE A 163 -7.70 -12.91 -19.71
N GLN A 164 -7.91 -13.13 -21.02
CA GLN A 164 -8.15 -14.45 -21.60
C GLN A 164 -6.95 -15.42 -21.49
N HIS A 165 -5.75 -14.90 -21.25
CA HIS A 165 -4.55 -15.71 -21.07
C HIS A 165 -4.42 -16.27 -19.65
N ILE A 166 -5.16 -15.70 -18.70
CA ILE A 166 -5.13 -16.13 -17.30
C ILE A 166 -5.98 -17.37 -17.10
N ARG A 167 -5.41 -18.37 -16.44
CA ARG A 167 -6.09 -19.61 -16.06
C ARG A 167 -5.99 -19.81 -14.56
N THR A 168 -7.05 -20.30 -13.95
CA THR A 168 -7.12 -20.59 -12.52
C THR A 168 -7.46 -22.07 -12.24
N LYS A 169 -7.04 -22.57 -11.08
CA LYS A 169 -7.35 -23.92 -10.58
C LYS A 169 -7.74 -23.84 -9.12
N SER A 170 -8.93 -24.34 -8.77
CA SER A 170 -9.48 -24.23 -7.41
C SER A 170 -9.14 -25.41 -6.49
N SER A 171 -8.96 -26.62 -7.02
CA SER A 171 -8.64 -27.82 -6.21
C SER A 171 -7.24 -27.77 -5.59
N GLN A 172 -6.35 -27.01 -6.22
CA GLN A 172 -5.05 -26.61 -5.68
C GLN A 172 -4.85 -25.17 -6.15
N PRO A 173 -5.10 -24.16 -5.28
CA PRO A 173 -5.11 -22.75 -5.65
C PRO A 173 -3.85 -22.36 -6.41
N ALA A 174 -4.03 -22.11 -7.70
CA ALA A 174 -2.95 -21.77 -8.61
C ALA A 174 -3.48 -20.92 -9.76
N ALA A 175 -2.62 -20.06 -10.29
CA ALA A 175 -2.88 -19.30 -11.51
C ALA A 175 -1.74 -19.50 -12.52
N ALA A 176 -2.05 -19.37 -13.81
CA ALA A 176 -1.11 -19.38 -14.93
C ALA A 176 -1.45 -18.26 -15.92
N LYS A 177 -0.45 -17.80 -16.67
CA LYS A 177 -0.55 -16.78 -17.74
C LYS A 177 0.14 -17.24 -19.02
#